data_AF-A0A364P024-F1
#
_entry.id   AF-A0A364P024-F1
#
_cell.length_a   1.000
_cell.length_b   1.000
_cell.length_c   1.000
_cell.angle_alpha   90.00
_cell.angle_beta   90.00
_cell.angle_gamma   90.00
#
_symmetry.space_group_name_H-M   'P 1'
#
loop_
_entity.id
_entity.type
_entity.pdbx_description
1 polymer ?
#
loop_
_entity_poly.entity_id
_entity_poly.type
_entity_poly.pdbx_seq_one_letter_code
_entity_poly.pdbx_strand_id
1 'polypeptide(L)'
;MLIDEHGSVPADIHPLPDLLRRDGAAVLAAFIDNQRRDFVQVLSGLSAPGSGLRETLSDLNALGAADQTRLHDLFLDLHRHVMAHPVWLHPFFLRVFEGRITPAQVKVFATQYFNQIKNTRQCVALAIGRFHGLSALSGSHRGQRLSELTQIALAQLVADEYGVGSHGLDDYPELGRLLASKTHMVMYRQLFDGLGIPAEAQDVPMIPEVADNVLIQRLVAGHPAFSPLEALASVGLGMEWGVPEFFSLLLGGLIRVSERDGLGLTPRHLEVFIAHVRYDVLHAISVMLVTSLHMGGDHDRQVVKNACNMLMAGRTAMMGGLYRTVFEEACPDVVLAPPYGVSDPRIVQALLEARASIAPECVVGGNAYGRSTTTPFT
;
A
#
# COMPACT_ATOMS: atom_id res chain seq x y z
N MET A 1 10.07 -1.78 -25.39
CA MET A 1 11.24 -2.57 -24.96
C MET A 1 11.39 -2.34 -23.47
N LEU A 2 11.62 -3.38 -22.66
CA LEU A 2 11.69 -3.25 -21.19
C LEU A 2 13.09 -2.91 -20.67
N ILE A 3 14.11 -3.25 -21.44
CA ILE A 3 15.53 -2.93 -21.18
C ILE A 3 16.12 -2.27 -22.41
N ASP A 4 17.08 -1.37 -22.24
CA ASP A 4 17.82 -0.79 -23.36
C ASP A 4 18.92 -1.73 -23.89
N GLU A 5 19.61 -1.29 -24.94
CA GLU A 5 20.73 -2.03 -25.57
C GLU A 5 21.92 -2.27 -24.62
N HIS A 6 21.98 -1.56 -23.49
CA HIS A 6 23.00 -1.72 -22.45
C HIS A 6 22.51 -2.59 -21.27
N GLY A 7 21.29 -3.12 -21.35
CA GLY A 7 20.65 -3.89 -20.28
C GLY A 7 20.24 -3.04 -19.07
N SER A 8 20.05 -1.73 -19.26
CA SER A 8 19.54 -0.81 -18.25
C SER A 8 18.02 -0.66 -18.38
N VAL A 9 17.35 -0.33 -17.28
CA VAL A 9 15.89 -0.08 -17.31
C VAL A 9 15.64 1.39 -17.68
N PRO A 10 14.85 1.68 -18.73
CA PRO A 10 14.49 3.04 -19.10
C PRO A 10 13.87 3.86 -17.95
N ALA A 11 14.17 5.16 -17.89
CA ALA A 11 13.72 6.05 -16.82
C ALA A 11 12.20 6.26 -16.77
N ASP A 12 11.50 6.04 -17.88
CA ASP A 12 10.05 6.05 -17.94
C ASP A 12 9.41 4.79 -17.32
N ILE A 13 10.16 3.70 -17.22
CA ILE A 13 9.75 2.43 -16.59
C ILE A 13 10.15 2.40 -15.11
N HIS A 14 11.36 2.82 -14.76
CA HIS A 14 11.84 2.74 -13.38
C HIS A 14 12.87 3.84 -13.06
N PRO A 15 12.85 4.45 -11.85
CA PRO A 15 13.78 5.52 -11.48
C PRO A 15 15.23 5.06 -11.28
N LEU A 16 15.47 3.78 -10.98
CA LEU A 16 16.80 3.19 -10.90
C LEU A 16 17.16 2.55 -12.26
N PRO A 17 18.05 3.17 -13.07
CA PRO A 17 18.44 2.60 -14.37
C PRO A 17 19.23 1.30 -14.23
N ASP A 18 19.92 1.12 -13.09
CA ASP A 18 20.69 -0.07 -12.73
C ASP A 18 19.88 -1.08 -11.90
N LEU A 19 18.54 -0.99 -11.87
CA LEU A 19 17.65 -1.88 -11.10
C LEU A 19 18.06 -3.35 -11.20
N LEU A 20 18.25 -3.86 -12.42
CA LEU A 20 18.53 -5.28 -12.67
C LEU A 20 19.99 -5.69 -12.35
N ARG A 21 20.85 -4.75 -11.97
CA ARG A 21 22.23 -5.02 -11.52
C ARG A 21 22.36 -5.00 -9.99
N ARG A 22 21.31 -4.59 -9.27
CA ARG A 22 21.25 -4.57 -7.81
C ARG A 22 20.72 -5.88 -7.26
N ASP A 23 21.07 -6.20 -6.02
CA ASP A 23 20.34 -7.18 -5.22
C ASP A 23 19.11 -6.53 -4.55
N GLY A 24 18.22 -7.34 -3.98
CA GLY A 24 16.97 -6.84 -3.40
C GLY A 24 17.20 -5.86 -2.24
N ALA A 25 18.21 -6.08 -1.40
CA ALA A 25 18.52 -5.21 -0.28
C ALA A 25 19.02 -3.83 -0.76
N ALA A 26 19.84 -3.80 -1.81
CA ALA A 26 20.34 -2.58 -2.43
C ALA A 26 19.25 -1.78 -3.17
N VAL A 27 18.19 -2.45 -3.67
CA VAL A 27 16.99 -1.77 -4.18
C VAL A 27 16.23 -1.10 -3.04
N LEU A 28 15.92 -1.84 -1.97
CA LEU A 28 15.23 -1.29 -0.80
C LEU A 28 15.97 -0.10 -0.19
N ALA A 29 17.28 -0.23 0.02
CA ALA A 29 18.09 0.84 0.59
C ALA A 29 18.02 2.14 -0.25
N ALA A 30 18.02 2.02 -1.58
CA ALA A 30 17.92 3.16 -2.48
C ALA A 30 16.55 3.88 -2.33
N PHE A 31 15.46 3.14 -2.20
CA PHE A 31 14.14 3.72 -2.00
C PHE A 31 13.97 4.36 -0.62
N ILE A 32 14.47 3.71 0.43
CA ILE A 32 14.49 4.29 1.79
C ILE A 32 15.21 5.66 1.78
N ASP A 33 16.36 5.74 1.11
CA ASP A 33 17.09 7.00 1.00
C ASP A 33 16.37 8.04 0.12
N ASN A 34 15.71 7.62 -0.97
CA ASN A 34 14.92 8.51 -1.82
C ASN A 34 13.73 9.11 -1.06
N GLN A 35 12.91 8.27 -0.44
CA GLN A 35 11.75 8.72 0.34
C GLN A 35 12.14 9.67 1.48
N ARG A 36 13.26 9.37 2.16
CA ARG A 36 13.79 10.27 3.19
C ARG A 36 14.15 11.63 2.61
N ARG A 37 14.79 11.69 1.44
CA ARG A 37 15.14 12.95 0.77
C ARG A 37 13.90 13.72 0.35
N ASP A 38 12.93 13.05 -0.27
CA ASP A 38 11.71 13.68 -0.75
C ASP A 38 10.90 14.29 0.40
N PHE A 39 10.80 13.58 1.52
CA PHE A 39 10.15 14.12 2.71
C PHE A 39 10.89 15.31 3.32
N VAL A 40 12.22 15.23 3.45
CA VAL A 40 13.03 16.36 3.93
C VAL A 40 12.85 17.58 3.03
N GLN A 41 12.75 17.38 1.71
CA GLN A 41 12.46 18.45 0.77
C GLN A 41 11.07 19.06 1.00
N VAL A 42 10.02 18.24 1.18
CA VAL A 42 8.67 18.73 1.49
C VAL A 42 8.64 19.51 2.80
N LEU A 43 9.29 19.01 3.86
CA LEU A 43 9.39 19.73 5.13
C LEU A 43 10.16 21.04 5.01
N SER A 44 11.24 21.10 4.22
CA SER A 44 11.95 22.35 3.98
C SER A 44 11.05 23.41 3.33
N GLY A 45 10.08 22.96 2.52
CA GLY A 45 9.03 23.80 1.95
C GLY A 45 8.09 24.41 2.99
N LEU A 46 7.97 23.85 4.19
CA LEU A 46 7.19 24.46 5.29
C LEU A 46 7.85 25.72 5.86
N SER A 47 9.17 25.83 5.74
CA SER A 47 9.94 26.97 6.25
C SER A 47 10.14 28.05 5.19
N ALA A 48 9.94 27.72 3.90
CA ALA A 48 10.14 28.64 2.77
C ALA A 48 9.11 29.80 2.77
N PRO A 49 9.53 31.07 2.57
CA PRO A 49 8.61 32.18 2.33
C PRO A 49 7.77 31.96 1.06
N GLY A 50 6.45 32.21 1.13
CA GLY A 50 5.53 32.07 -0.02
C GLY A 50 5.12 30.63 -0.36
N SER A 51 5.38 29.67 0.52
CA SER A 51 4.91 28.29 0.36
C SER A 51 3.42 28.17 0.65
N GLY A 52 2.62 27.73 -0.33
CA GLY A 52 1.19 27.49 -0.14
C GLY A 52 0.88 26.42 0.93
N LEU A 53 1.81 25.49 1.16
CA LEU A 53 1.70 24.52 2.25
C LEU A 53 1.85 25.19 3.63
N ARG A 54 2.78 26.14 3.75
CA ARG A 54 2.95 26.93 4.97
C ARG A 54 1.72 27.78 5.27
N GLU A 55 1.12 28.41 4.25
CA GLU A 55 -0.11 29.19 4.39
C GLU A 55 -1.26 28.29 4.89
N THR A 56 -1.47 27.16 4.21
CA THR A 56 -2.51 26.18 4.58
C THR A 56 -2.39 25.70 6.03
N LEU A 57 -1.16 25.43 6.51
CA LEU A 57 -0.94 24.92 7.88
C LEU A 57 -0.90 26.04 8.94
N SER A 58 -0.52 27.26 8.56
CA SER A 58 -0.56 28.43 9.45
C SER A 58 -2.00 28.81 9.79
N ASP A 59 -2.90 28.77 8.81
CA ASP A 59 -4.34 29.05 8.99
C ASP A 59 -5.03 28.08 9.97
N LEU A 60 -4.48 26.88 10.14
CA LEU A 60 -4.98 25.87 11.07
C LEU A 60 -4.47 26.05 12.51
N ASN A 61 -3.59 27.04 12.77
CA ASN A 61 -2.75 27.10 13.98
C ASN A 61 -2.10 25.72 14.27
N ALA A 62 -1.78 24.98 13.19
CA ALA A 62 -1.43 23.58 13.31
C ALA A 62 0.04 23.37 13.67
N LEU A 63 0.92 24.31 13.30
CA LEU A 63 2.37 24.16 13.45
C LEU A 63 3.06 25.50 13.78
N GLY A 64 3.66 25.61 14.95
CA GLY A 64 4.74 26.56 15.25
C GLY A 64 6.12 26.02 14.85
N ALA A 65 7.19 26.80 15.03
CA ALA A 65 8.56 26.35 14.71
C ALA A 65 9.00 25.11 15.52
N ALA A 66 8.55 24.99 16.78
CA ALA A 66 8.76 23.79 17.61
C ALA A 66 8.05 22.54 17.04
N ASP A 67 7.03 22.72 16.20
CA ASP A 67 6.32 21.61 15.59
C ASP A 67 7.03 21.06 14.34
N GLN A 68 7.89 21.82 13.66
CA GLN A 68 8.64 21.33 12.48
C GLN A 68 9.68 20.27 12.86
N THR A 69 10.49 20.52 13.90
CA THR A 69 11.44 19.52 14.42
C THR A 69 10.71 18.27 14.91
N ARG A 70 9.58 18.46 15.61
CA ARG A 70 8.73 17.36 16.08
C ARG A 70 8.19 16.52 14.93
N LEU A 71 7.73 17.14 13.85
CA LEU A 71 7.25 16.47 12.64
C LEU A 71 8.36 15.69 11.94
N HIS A 72 9.55 16.29 11.83
CA HIS A 72 10.71 15.64 11.25
C HIS A 72 11.11 14.39 12.04
N ASP A 73 11.22 14.50 13.37
CA ASP A 73 11.60 13.38 14.24
C ASP A 73 10.53 12.28 14.23
N LEU A 74 9.27 12.67 14.24
CA LEU A 74 8.15 11.74 14.14
C LEU A 74 8.18 10.98 12.81
N PHE A 75 8.40 11.68 11.70
CA PHE A 75 8.53 11.05 10.40
C PHE A 75 9.68 10.07 10.36
N LEU A 76 10.88 10.47 10.80
CA LEU A 76 12.05 9.59 10.75
C LEU A 76 11.86 8.34 11.62
N ASP A 77 11.20 8.48 12.76
CA ASP A 77 10.88 7.36 13.63
C ASP A 77 9.86 6.40 12.99
N LEU A 78 8.76 6.92 12.45
CA LEU A 78 7.73 6.11 11.79
C LEU A 78 8.24 5.48 10.48
N HIS A 79 9.00 6.24 9.68
CA HIS A 79 9.65 5.77 8.46
C HIS A 79 10.59 4.61 8.78
N ARG A 80 11.48 4.81 9.76
CA ARG A 80 12.39 3.74 10.19
C ARG A 80 11.62 2.52 10.68
N HIS A 81 10.56 2.72 11.45
CA HIS A 81 9.74 1.61 11.95
C HIS A 81 9.14 0.80 10.79
N VAL A 82 8.48 1.47 9.85
CA VAL A 82 7.86 0.82 8.69
C VAL A 82 8.91 0.18 7.79
N MET A 83 9.95 0.92 7.39
CA MET A 83 10.93 0.46 6.41
C MET A 83 11.90 -0.60 6.93
N ALA A 84 12.09 -0.69 8.25
CA ALA A 84 12.86 -1.78 8.85
C ALA A 84 12.02 -3.05 9.08
N HIS A 85 10.73 -3.04 8.76
CA HIS A 85 9.89 -4.23 8.90
C HIS A 85 10.38 -5.36 7.96
N PRO A 86 10.58 -6.59 8.46
CA PRO A 86 11.14 -7.71 7.66
C PRO A 86 10.34 -8.10 6.40
N VAL A 87 9.06 -7.74 6.34
CA VAL A 87 8.17 -8.05 5.21
C VAL A 87 8.68 -7.54 3.86
N TRP A 88 9.44 -6.45 3.82
CA TRP A 88 9.95 -5.90 2.56
C TRP A 88 11.03 -6.77 1.91
N LEU A 89 11.67 -7.63 2.71
CA LEU A 89 12.62 -8.64 2.27
C LEU A 89 12.01 -10.05 2.29
N HIS A 90 10.69 -10.16 2.23
CA HIS A 90 10.02 -11.45 2.25
C HIS A 90 10.58 -12.37 1.14
N PRO A 91 10.85 -13.66 1.42
CA PRO A 91 11.46 -14.59 0.45
C PRO A 91 10.79 -14.64 -0.92
N PHE A 92 9.47 -14.42 -0.95
CA PHE A 92 8.70 -14.27 -2.18
C PHE A 92 9.25 -13.16 -3.09
N PHE A 93 9.39 -11.93 -2.58
CA PHE A 93 9.83 -10.79 -3.38
C PHE A 93 11.25 -10.97 -3.89
N LEU A 94 12.15 -11.45 -3.02
CA LEU A 94 13.54 -11.70 -3.39
C LEU A 94 13.65 -12.77 -4.49
N ARG A 95 12.95 -13.89 -4.34
CA ARG A 95 12.94 -14.97 -5.34
C ARG A 95 12.38 -14.50 -6.68
N VAL A 96 11.29 -13.73 -6.66
CA VAL A 96 10.73 -13.13 -7.88
C VAL A 96 11.72 -12.17 -8.52
N PHE A 97 12.33 -11.27 -7.74
CA PHE A 97 13.27 -10.27 -8.24
C PHE A 97 14.54 -10.89 -8.84
N GLU A 98 15.02 -12.02 -8.29
CA GLU A 98 16.09 -12.84 -8.86
C GLU A 98 15.71 -13.50 -10.21
N GLY A 99 14.43 -13.38 -10.62
CA GLY A 99 13.89 -14.04 -11.80
C GLY A 99 13.61 -15.53 -11.58
N ARG A 100 13.67 -16.05 -10.36
CA ARG A 100 13.43 -17.47 -10.04
C ARG A 100 11.93 -17.79 -9.93
N ILE A 101 11.19 -17.40 -10.95
CA ILE A 101 9.77 -17.65 -11.15
C ILE A 101 9.54 -18.04 -12.62
N THR A 102 8.61 -18.96 -12.89
CA THR A 102 8.25 -19.37 -14.25
C THR A 102 7.03 -18.61 -14.77
N PRO A 103 6.79 -18.58 -16.10
CA PRO A 103 5.57 -18.02 -16.70
C PRO A 103 4.27 -18.50 -16.04
N ALA A 104 4.13 -19.80 -15.78
CA ALA A 104 2.93 -20.36 -15.14
C ALA A 104 2.75 -19.84 -13.72
N GLN A 105 3.85 -19.74 -12.96
CA GLN A 105 3.85 -19.21 -11.60
C GLN A 105 3.52 -17.72 -11.56
N VAL A 106 3.96 -16.93 -12.55
CA VAL A 106 3.55 -15.51 -12.69
C VAL A 106 2.03 -15.41 -12.85
N LYS A 107 1.38 -16.31 -13.60
CA LYS A 107 -0.08 -16.31 -13.76
C LYS A 107 -0.81 -16.63 -12.45
N VAL A 108 -0.31 -17.61 -11.69
CA VAL A 108 -0.85 -17.95 -10.37
C VAL A 108 -0.71 -16.78 -9.40
N PHE A 109 0.47 -16.16 -9.35
CA PHE A 109 0.69 -14.96 -8.55
C PHE A 109 -0.26 -13.84 -8.96
N ALA A 110 -0.35 -13.53 -10.26
CA ALA A 110 -1.14 -12.40 -10.75
C ALA A 110 -2.62 -12.53 -10.39
N THR A 111 -3.21 -13.72 -10.56
CA THR A 111 -4.63 -13.95 -10.25
C THR A 111 -4.92 -13.86 -8.74
N GLN A 112 -4.04 -14.38 -7.88
CA GLN A 112 -4.20 -14.25 -6.43
C GLN A 112 -3.91 -12.84 -5.93
N TYR A 113 -2.88 -12.17 -6.44
CA TYR A 113 -2.52 -10.81 -6.03
C TYR A 113 -3.54 -9.77 -6.51
N PHE A 114 -4.24 -10.02 -7.62
CA PHE A 114 -5.34 -9.16 -8.06
C PHE A 114 -6.46 -9.03 -7.02
N ASN A 115 -6.68 -10.05 -6.18
CA ASN A 115 -7.61 -9.97 -5.07
C ASN A 115 -7.23 -8.89 -4.04
N GLN A 116 -5.93 -8.63 -3.83
CA GLN A 116 -5.48 -7.50 -3.02
C GLN A 116 -5.81 -6.17 -3.71
N ILE A 117 -5.44 -6.02 -4.98
CA ILE A 117 -5.64 -4.78 -5.76
C ILE A 117 -7.12 -4.37 -5.82
N LYS A 118 -8.05 -5.33 -5.92
CA LYS A 118 -9.50 -5.04 -5.94
C LYS A 118 -10.00 -4.32 -4.68
N ASN A 119 -9.31 -4.49 -3.54
CA ASN A 119 -9.79 -4.11 -2.21
C ASN A 119 -9.09 -2.88 -1.61
N THR A 120 -7.87 -2.51 -2.03
CA THR A 120 -7.08 -1.38 -1.51
C THR A 120 -7.92 -0.09 -1.37
N ARG A 121 -8.49 0.39 -2.47
CA ARG A 121 -9.34 1.61 -2.50
C ARG A 121 -10.55 1.59 -1.56
N GLN A 122 -11.11 0.42 -1.28
CA GLN A 122 -12.25 0.32 -0.37
C GLN A 122 -11.80 0.62 1.07
N CYS A 123 -10.56 0.27 1.42
CA CYS A 123 -9.99 0.60 2.72
C CYS A 123 -9.76 2.11 2.85
N VAL A 124 -9.28 2.77 1.80
CA VAL A 124 -9.15 4.23 1.77
C VAL A 124 -10.52 4.90 1.96
N ALA A 125 -11.56 4.44 1.25
CA ALA A 125 -12.93 4.93 1.41
C ALA A 125 -13.48 4.71 2.83
N LEU A 126 -13.22 3.56 3.45
CA LEU A 126 -13.58 3.28 4.84
C LEU A 126 -12.89 4.26 5.80
N ALA A 127 -11.60 4.52 5.60
CA ALA A 127 -10.84 5.47 6.42
C ALA A 127 -11.37 6.90 6.27
N ILE A 128 -11.73 7.34 5.05
CA ILE A 128 -12.38 8.64 4.82
C ILE A 128 -13.64 8.77 5.68
N GLY A 129 -14.47 7.73 5.70
CA GLY A 129 -15.72 7.71 6.47
C GLY A 129 -15.54 7.88 7.98
N ARG A 130 -14.32 7.72 8.52
CA ARG A 130 -13.99 7.95 9.94
C ARG A 130 -13.88 9.45 10.29
N PHE A 131 -13.72 10.31 9.29
CA PHE A 131 -13.58 11.75 9.43
C PHE A 131 -14.87 12.42 8.97
N HIS A 132 -15.75 12.82 9.90
CA HIS A 132 -17.04 13.46 9.58
C HIS A 132 -17.46 14.47 10.65
N GLY A 133 -18.41 15.35 10.32
CA GLY A 133 -18.85 16.44 11.21
C GLY A 133 -19.57 16.02 12.50
N LEU A 134 -19.98 14.75 12.60
CA LEU A 134 -20.61 14.18 13.81
C LEU A 134 -19.59 13.44 14.71
N SER A 135 -18.32 13.37 14.30
CA SER A 135 -17.29 12.68 15.08
C SER A 135 -16.81 13.56 16.24
N ALA A 136 -16.34 12.93 17.32
CA ALA A 136 -15.75 13.66 18.45
C ALA A 136 -14.53 14.51 18.03
N LEU A 137 -13.81 14.10 16.99
CA LEU A 137 -12.68 14.84 16.44
C LEU A 137 -13.09 16.20 15.84
N SER A 138 -14.35 16.34 15.43
CA SER A 138 -14.92 17.54 14.83
C SER A 138 -15.58 18.50 15.85
N GLY A 139 -15.39 18.26 17.16
CA GLY A 139 -16.03 19.05 18.23
C GLY A 139 -15.55 20.51 18.37
N SER A 140 -14.58 20.95 17.57
CA SER A 140 -14.08 22.32 17.53
C SER A 140 -13.89 22.79 16.08
N HIS A 141 -13.84 24.11 15.86
CA HIS A 141 -13.54 24.69 14.54
C HIS A 141 -12.22 24.13 13.96
N ARG A 142 -11.17 24.03 14.78
CA ARG A 142 -9.89 23.41 14.38
C ARG A 142 -10.08 21.95 13.99
N GLY A 143 -10.84 21.19 14.79
CA GLY A 143 -11.14 19.79 14.53
C GLY A 143 -11.85 19.56 13.20
N GLN A 144 -12.83 20.41 12.88
CA GLN A 144 -13.54 20.36 11.58
C GLN A 144 -12.59 20.62 10.41
N ARG A 145 -11.76 21.66 10.49
CA ARG A 145 -10.80 21.98 9.43
C ARG A 145 -9.72 20.91 9.25
N LEU A 146 -9.26 20.29 10.34
CA LEU A 146 -8.34 19.14 10.27
C LEU A 146 -9.02 17.92 9.64
N SER A 147 -10.27 17.65 9.99
CA SER A 147 -11.08 16.60 9.36
C SER A 147 -11.22 16.84 7.86
N GLU A 148 -11.54 18.07 7.43
CA GLU A 148 -11.61 18.46 6.01
C GLU A 148 -10.29 18.22 5.28
N LEU A 149 -9.16 18.70 5.83
CA LEU A 149 -7.84 18.49 5.22
C LEU A 149 -7.50 17.00 5.08
N THR A 150 -7.86 16.21 6.10
CA THR A 150 -7.65 14.75 6.10
C THR A 150 -8.49 14.08 5.02
N GLN A 151 -9.76 14.47 4.88
CA GLN A 151 -10.64 13.97 3.82
C GLN A 151 -10.09 14.34 2.44
N ILE A 152 -9.54 15.55 2.25
CA ILE A 152 -8.93 15.95 0.97
C ILE A 152 -7.77 15.03 0.63
N ALA A 153 -6.84 14.81 1.57
CA ALA A 153 -5.69 13.94 1.36
C ALA A 153 -6.13 12.52 0.96
N LEU A 154 -7.05 11.92 1.72
CA LEU A 154 -7.55 10.59 1.44
C LEU A 154 -8.42 10.51 0.16
N ALA A 155 -9.17 11.56 -0.16
CA ALA A 155 -9.98 11.61 -1.38
C ALA A 155 -9.12 11.63 -2.64
N GLN A 156 -7.95 12.26 -2.60
CA GLN A 156 -6.98 12.17 -3.70
C GLN A 156 -6.51 10.72 -3.91
N LEU A 157 -6.20 9.98 -2.82
CA LEU A 157 -5.86 8.56 -2.93
C LEU A 157 -6.99 7.74 -3.56
N VAL A 158 -8.24 7.98 -3.15
CA VAL A 158 -9.41 7.32 -3.78
C VAL A 158 -9.55 7.70 -5.25
N ALA A 159 -9.35 8.97 -5.58
CA ALA A 159 -9.47 9.48 -6.94
C ALA A 159 -8.47 8.79 -7.88
N ASP A 160 -7.22 8.66 -7.44
CA ASP A 160 -6.16 7.98 -8.20
C ASP A 160 -6.45 6.48 -8.37
N GLU A 161 -6.91 5.81 -7.32
CA GLU A 161 -7.33 4.40 -7.38
C GLU A 161 -8.46 4.15 -8.40
N TYR A 162 -9.35 5.13 -8.58
CA TYR A 162 -10.42 5.10 -9.58
C TYR A 162 -10.05 5.76 -10.92
N GLY A 163 -8.82 6.26 -11.07
CA GLY A 163 -8.36 6.94 -12.27
C GLY A 163 -9.18 8.17 -12.63
N VAL A 164 -9.68 8.90 -11.62
CA VAL A 164 -10.50 10.11 -11.77
C VAL A 164 -9.64 11.29 -11.35
N GLY A 165 -9.29 12.17 -12.28
CA GLY A 165 -8.63 13.43 -11.94
C GLY A 165 -9.62 14.47 -11.41
N SER A 166 -9.14 15.54 -10.80
CA SER A 166 -9.95 16.73 -10.54
C SER A 166 -10.28 17.44 -11.85
N HIS A 167 -11.42 17.11 -12.46
CA HIS A 167 -11.94 17.77 -13.65
C HIS A 167 -12.61 19.09 -13.28
N GLY A 168 -12.38 20.15 -14.07
CA GLY A 168 -13.17 21.38 -13.99
C GLY A 168 -14.62 21.14 -14.40
N LEU A 169 -15.52 22.08 -14.06
CA LEU A 169 -16.96 22.00 -14.42
C LEU A 169 -17.18 21.85 -15.94
N ASP A 170 -16.26 22.36 -16.75
CA ASP A 170 -16.32 22.33 -18.22
C ASP A 170 -15.73 21.04 -18.83
N ASP A 171 -15.19 20.12 -18.01
CA ASP A 171 -14.47 18.91 -18.43
C ASP A 171 -15.12 17.63 -17.87
N TYR A 172 -16.43 17.67 -17.59
CA TYR A 172 -17.16 16.53 -17.06
C TYR A 172 -17.22 15.39 -18.10
N PRO A 173 -16.77 14.17 -17.76
CA PRO A 173 -16.70 13.10 -18.74
C PRO A 173 -18.10 12.63 -19.14
N GLU A 174 -18.28 12.33 -20.44
CA GLU A 174 -19.45 11.58 -20.90
C GLU A 174 -19.54 10.21 -20.17
N LEU A 175 -20.76 9.69 -19.99
CA LEU A 175 -21.00 8.45 -19.23
C LEU A 175 -20.13 7.28 -19.70
N GLY A 176 -19.91 7.14 -21.01
CA GLY A 176 -19.04 6.10 -21.56
C GLY A 176 -17.57 6.25 -21.13
N ARG A 177 -17.05 7.47 -21.04
CA ARG A 177 -15.70 7.76 -20.53
C ARG A 177 -15.60 7.53 -19.02
N LEU A 178 -16.63 7.91 -18.26
CA LEU A 178 -16.70 7.68 -16.82
C LEU A 178 -16.67 6.18 -16.48
N LEU A 179 -17.41 5.36 -17.22
CA LEU A 179 -17.43 3.91 -17.02
C LEU A 179 -16.17 3.20 -17.55
N ALA A 180 -15.39 3.89 -18.38
CA ALA A 180 -14.12 3.42 -18.93
C ALA A 180 -12.89 4.02 -18.22
N SER A 181 -13.07 4.57 -17.00
CA SER A 181 -11.98 5.16 -16.23
C SER A 181 -10.81 4.20 -16.04
N LYS A 182 -9.61 4.76 -16.11
CA LYS A 182 -8.35 4.01 -16.00
C LYS A 182 -8.01 3.74 -14.54
N THR A 183 -8.79 2.87 -13.91
CA THR A 183 -8.57 2.44 -12.51
C THR A 183 -7.34 1.55 -12.37
N HIS A 184 -6.81 1.40 -11.15
CA HIS A 184 -5.75 0.41 -10.85
C HIS A 184 -6.14 -1.02 -11.22
N MET A 185 -7.43 -1.39 -11.14
CA MET A 185 -7.87 -2.68 -11.65
C MET A 185 -7.75 -2.80 -13.16
N VAL A 186 -8.14 -1.75 -13.89
CA VAL A 186 -8.04 -1.74 -15.36
C VAL A 186 -6.57 -1.84 -15.76
N MET A 187 -5.67 -1.12 -15.08
CA MET A 187 -4.23 -1.23 -15.29
C MET A 187 -3.72 -2.65 -14.96
N TYR A 188 -4.19 -3.26 -13.86
CA TYR A 188 -3.80 -4.63 -13.52
C TYR A 188 -4.35 -5.65 -14.52
N ARG A 189 -5.55 -5.45 -15.09
CA ARG A 189 -6.07 -6.32 -16.15
C ARG A 189 -5.24 -6.26 -17.43
N GLN A 190 -4.50 -5.18 -17.68
CA GLN A 190 -3.53 -5.14 -18.79
C GLN A 190 -2.34 -6.09 -18.58
N LEU A 191 -1.98 -6.41 -17.32
CA LEU A 191 -1.03 -7.48 -17.04
C LEU A 191 -1.61 -8.83 -17.48
N PHE A 192 -2.89 -9.09 -17.21
CA PHE A 192 -3.54 -10.32 -17.64
C PHE A 192 -3.56 -10.47 -19.16
N ASP A 193 -3.78 -9.38 -19.89
CA ASP A 193 -3.64 -9.36 -21.36
C ASP A 193 -2.22 -9.80 -21.77
N GLY A 194 -1.19 -9.21 -21.16
CA GLY A 194 0.21 -9.55 -21.41
C GLY A 194 0.57 -10.99 -21.04
N LEU A 195 -0.10 -11.57 -20.05
CA LEU A 195 0.08 -12.96 -19.62
C LEU A 195 -0.82 -13.95 -20.39
N GLY A 196 -1.73 -13.47 -21.23
CA GLY A 196 -2.72 -14.29 -21.91
C GLY A 196 -3.65 -15.03 -20.95
N ILE A 197 -4.12 -14.35 -19.90
CA ILE A 197 -5.13 -14.87 -18.96
C ILE A 197 -6.50 -14.35 -19.41
N PRO A 198 -7.42 -15.24 -19.85
CA PRO A 198 -8.73 -14.82 -20.36
C PRO A 198 -9.61 -14.31 -19.22
N ALA A 199 -10.59 -13.44 -19.53
CA ALA A 199 -11.37 -12.70 -18.56
C ALA A 199 -12.06 -13.60 -17.51
N GLU A 200 -12.60 -14.73 -17.94
CA GLU A 200 -13.25 -15.75 -17.10
C GLU A 200 -12.32 -16.42 -16.09
N ALA A 201 -10.99 -16.31 -16.28
CA ALA A 201 -9.98 -16.88 -15.40
C ALA A 201 -9.28 -15.84 -14.51
N GLN A 202 -9.65 -14.55 -14.62
CA GLN A 202 -8.99 -13.46 -13.88
C GLN A 202 -9.48 -13.35 -12.42
N ASP A 203 -10.75 -13.69 -12.17
CA ASP A 203 -11.38 -13.59 -10.87
C ASP A 203 -11.47 -14.96 -10.19
N VAL A 204 -10.52 -15.22 -9.29
CA VAL A 204 -10.38 -16.49 -8.57
C VAL A 204 -10.68 -16.32 -7.07
N PRO A 205 -11.18 -17.38 -6.38
CA PRO A 205 -11.26 -17.38 -4.92
C PRO A 205 -9.91 -17.07 -4.29
N MET A 206 -9.93 -16.29 -3.20
CA MET A 206 -8.73 -15.95 -2.45
C MET A 206 -8.20 -17.20 -1.73
N ILE A 207 -6.89 -17.36 -1.67
CA ILE A 207 -6.30 -18.22 -0.64
C ILE A 207 -6.54 -17.60 0.76
N PRO A 208 -6.62 -18.40 1.85
CA PRO A 208 -6.91 -17.92 3.20
C PRO A 208 -6.08 -16.71 3.64
N GLU A 209 -4.77 -16.71 3.35
CA GLU A 209 -3.85 -15.66 3.78
C GLU A 209 -4.02 -14.35 2.99
N VAL A 210 -4.45 -14.42 1.73
CA VAL A 210 -4.86 -13.23 0.96
C VAL A 210 -6.15 -12.67 1.53
N ALA A 211 -7.11 -13.54 1.87
CA ALA A 211 -8.37 -13.13 2.50
C ALA A 211 -8.13 -12.46 3.86
N ASP A 212 -7.27 -13.01 4.71
CA ASP A 212 -6.88 -12.39 5.98
C ASP A 212 -6.27 -11.00 5.78
N ASN A 213 -5.33 -10.85 4.85
CA ASN A 213 -4.73 -9.55 4.58
C ASN A 213 -5.77 -8.51 4.15
N VAL A 214 -6.71 -8.89 3.28
CA VAL A 214 -7.83 -8.02 2.88
C VAL A 214 -8.71 -7.67 4.07
N LEU A 215 -9.09 -8.65 4.89
CA LEU A 215 -9.94 -8.42 6.06
C LEU A 215 -9.25 -7.52 7.09
N ILE A 216 -7.97 -7.76 7.39
CA ILE A 216 -7.20 -6.96 8.35
C ILE A 216 -7.15 -5.49 7.91
N GLN A 217 -6.85 -5.21 6.64
CA GLN A 217 -6.84 -3.84 6.12
C GLN A 217 -8.19 -3.15 6.27
N ARG A 218 -9.28 -3.85 5.93
CA ARG A 218 -10.65 -3.33 6.08
C ARG A 218 -11.02 -3.08 7.53
N LEU A 219 -10.63 -3.99 8.42
CA LEU A 219 -10.93 -3.89 9.85
C LEU A 219 -10.23 -2.68 10.48
N VAL A 220 -8.92 -2.53 10.28
CA VAL A 220 -8.19 -1.40 10.86
C VAL A 220 -8.67 -0.07 10.25
N ALA A 221 -9.01 -0.03 8.96
CA ALA A 221 -9.52 1.17 8.30
C ALA A 221 -10.94 1.57 8.71
N GLY A 222 -11.83 0.60 8.96
CA GLY A 222 -13.28 0.86 9.06
C GLY A 222 -13.96 0.41 10.35
N HIS A 223 -13.41 -0.55 11.07
CA HIS A 223 -14.12 -1.19 12.18
C HIS A 223 -14.20 -0.26 13.40
N PRO A 224 -15.38 -0.13 14.08
CA PRO A 224 -15.57 0.82 15.18
C PRO A 224 -14.63 0.63 16.38
N ALA A 225 -14.10 -0.58 16.58
CA ALA A 225 -13.16 -0.85 17.66
C ALA A 225 -11.79 -0.18 17.48
N PHE A 226 -11.46 0.32 16.29
CA PHE A 226 -10.22 1.05 16.01
C PHE A 226 -10.49 2.55 15.89
N SER A 227 -9.53 3.34 16.38
CA SER A 227 -9.57 4.78 16.34
C SER A 227 -9.40 5.31 14.91
N PRO A 228 -9.82 6.56 14.63
CA PRO A 228 -9.54 7.22 13.35
C PRO A 228 -8.03 7.34 13.06
N LEU A 229 -7.19 7.43 14.10
CA LEU A 229 -5.73 7.46 13.93
C LEU A 229 -5.19 6.11 13.44
N GLU A 230 -5.69 5.00 13.97
CA GLU A 230 -5.37 3.65 13.48
C GLU A 230 -5.84 3.48 12.02
N ALA A 231 -7.02 4.00 11.69
CA ALA A 231 -7.51 4.00 10.31
C ALA A 231 -6.60 4.76 9.35
N LEU A 232 -6.13 5.97 9.72
CA LEU A 232 -5.15 6.72 8.92
C LEU A 232 -3.82 6.00 8.76
N ALA A 233 -3.31 5.44 9.86
CA ALA A 233 -2.07 4.68 9.84
C ALA A 233 -2.17 3.47 8.91
N SER A 234 -3.34 2.82 8.86
CA SER A 234 -3.56 1.67 8.00
C SER A 234 -3.44 1.99 6.51
N VAL A 235 -3.99 3.12 6.07
CA VAL A 235 -4.01 3.50 4.65
C VAL A 235 -2.72 4.21 4.23
N GLY A 236 -2.17 5.12 5.02
CA GLY A 236 -0.92 5.77 4.64
C GLY A 236 0.30 4.88 4.85
N LEU A 237 0.62 4.67 6.12
CA LEU A 237 1.89 4.09 6.55
C LEU A 237 1.96 2.59 6.28
N GLY A 238 0.85 1.88 6.49
CA GLY A 238 0.80 0.43 6.35
C GLY A 238 0.50 -0.08 4.92
N MET A 239 -0.16 0.74 4.11
CA MET A 239 -0.64 0.34 2.77
C MET A 239 0.14 0.98 1.64
N GLU A 240 0.37 2.31 1.65
CA GLU A 240 1.05 3.02 0.55
C GLU A 240 2.58 3.05 0.69
N TRP A 241 3.10 3.16 1.92
CA TRP A 241 4.47 3.64 2.09
C TRP A 241 5.56 2.70 1.56
N GLY A 242 5.42 1.39 1.77
CA GLY A 242 6.38 0.41 1.26
C GLY A 242 6.09 -0.09 -0.15
N VAL A 243 5.03 0.41 -0.81
CA VAL A 243 4.59 -0.07 -2.12
C VAL A 243 5.65 0.11 -3.19
N PRO A 244 6.25 1.30 -3.36
CA PRO A 244 7.30 1.49 -4.36
C PRO A 244 8.42 0.46 -4.24
N GLU A 245 8.86 0.14 -3.03
CA GLU A 245 9.96 -0.78 -2.75
C GLU A 245 9.69 -2.19 -3.24
N PHE A 246 8.60 -2.81 -2.77
CA PHE A 246 8.33 -4.19 -3.15
C PHE A 246 7.76 -4.28 -4.57
N PHE A 247 7.11 -3.23 -5.09
CA PHE A 247 6.73 -3.18 -6.50
C PHE A 247 7.95 -3.08 -7.42
N SER A 248 9.03 -2.40 -7.02
CA SER A 248 10.29 -2.43 -7.75
C SER A 248 10.88 -3.83 -7.84
N LEU A 249 10.78 -4.62 -6.75
CA LEU A 249 11.21 -6.02 -6.75
C LEU A 249 10.34 -6.87 -7.69
N LEU A 250 9.02 -6.73 -7.62
CA LEU A 250 8.09 -7.43 -8.51
C LEU A 250 8.31 -7.05 -9.98
N LEU A 251 8.41 -5.75 -10.28
CA LEU A 251 8.65 -5.21 -11.62
C LEU A 251 9.97 -5.73 -12.19
N GLY A 252 11.06 -5.68 -11.41
CA GLY A 252 12.35 -6.24 -11.82
C GLY A 252 12.26 -7.73 -12.15
N GLY A 253 11.55 -8.50 -11.32
CA GLY A 253 11.30 -9.93 -11.56
C GLY A 253 10.49 -10.20 -12.83
N LEU A 254 9.43 -9.42 -13.06
CA LEU A 254 8.57 -9.50 -14.25
C LEU A 254 9.35 -9.14 -15.53
N ILE A 255 10.25 -8.15 -15.46
CA ILE A 255 11.15 -7.82 -16.58
C ILE A 255 12.07 -9.02 -16.86
N ARG A 256 12.75 -9.57 -15.84
CA ARG A 256 13.68 -10.70 -16.02
C ARG A 256 13.01 -11.92 -16.63
N VAL A 257 11.86 -12.34 -16.10
CA VAL A 257 11.14 -13.52 -16.60
C VAL A 257 10.60 -13.27 -18.02
N SER A 258 10.20 -12.04 -18.34
CA SER A 258 9.78 -11.68 -19.70
C SER A 258 10.92 -11.78 -20.70
N GLU A 259 12.10 -11.26 -20.36
CA GLU A 259 13.27 -11.32 -21.23
C GLU A 259 13.82 -12.75 -21.35
N ARG A 260 13.85 -13.52 -20.26
CA ARG A 260 14.37 -14.90 -20.26
C ARG A 260 13.46 -15.86 -21.03
N ASP A 261 12.15 -15.83 -20.76
CA ASP A 261 11.21 -16.84 -21.24
C ASP A 261 10.32 -16.36 -22.39
N GLY A 262 10.52 -15.13 -22.87
CA GLY A 262 9.80 -14.60 -24.03
C GLY A 262 8.31 -14.35 -23.77
N LEU A 263 7.94 -13.85 -22.60
CA LEU A 263 6.53 -13.50 -22.30
C LEU A 263 6.00 -12.34 -23.16
N GLY A 264 6.88 -11.54 -23.75
CA GLY A 264 6.47 -10.38 -24.54
C GLY A 264 5.78 -9.30 -23.72
N LEU A 265 6.10 -9.18 -22.43
CA LEU A 265 5.57 -8.09 -21.59
C LEU A 265 6.08 -6.75 -22.12
N THR A 266 5.21 -5.74 -22.03
CA THR A 266 5.49 -4.38 -22.48
C THR A 266 5.30 -3.40 -21.32
N PRO A 267 5.79 -2.15 -21.42
CA PRO A 267 5.51 -1.14 -20.40
C PRO A 267 4.02 -0.97 -20.12
N ARG A 268 3.17 -1.12 -21.14
CA ARG A 268 1.71 -1.12 -21.00
C ARG A 268 1.21 -2.27 -20.11
N HIS A 269 1.70 -3.49 -20.33
CA HIS A 269 1.31 -4.63 -19.48
C HIS A 269 1.74 -4.47 -18.02
N LEU A 270 2.82 -3.71 -17.78
CA LEU A 270 3.40 -3.48 -16.46
C LEU A 270 2.98 -2.14 -15.84
N GLU A 271 2.02 -1.44 -16.44
CA GLU A 271 1.74 -0.04 -16.14
C GLU A 271 1.34 0.18 -14.67
N VAL A 272 0.57 -0.75 -14.09
CA VAL A 272 0.20 -0.68 -12.67
C VAL A 272 1.45 -0.64 -11.77
N PHE A 273 2.49 -1.43 -12.08
CA PHE A 273 3.71 -1.42 -11.27
C PHE A 273 4.53 -0.16 -11.47
N ILE A 274 4.65 0.28 -12.73
CA ILE A 274 5.38 1.49 -13.10
C ILE A 274 4.76 2.71 -12.41
N ALA A 275 3.44 2.80 -12.40
CA ALA A 275 2.71 3.90 -11.78
C ALA A 275 3.02 4.01 -10.28
N HIS A 276 2.85 2.92 -9.53
CA HIS A 276 3.05 2.95 -8.07
C HIS A 276 4.52 3.23 -7.68
N VAL A 277 5.48 2.69 -8.45
CA VAL A 277 6.91 2.97 -8.23
C VAL A 277 7.25 4.45 -8.41
N ARG A 278 6.55 5.15 -9.32
CA ARG A 278 6.89 6.52 -9.72
C ARG A 278 6.06 7.60 -9.00
N TYR A 279 4.81 7.30 -8.64
CA TYR A 279 3.85 8.33 -8.23
C TYR A 279 3.53 8.30 -6.72
N ASP A 280 3.65 7.17 -6.03
CA ASP A 280 3.08 7.02 -4.68
C ASP A 280 3.86 7.69 -3.54
N VAL A 281 5.06 8.22 -3.81
CA VAL A 281 5.85 8.91 -2.78
C VAL A 281 5.09 10.12 -2.22
N LEU A 282 4.36 10.86 -3.06
CA LEU A 282 3.59 12.03 -2.63
C LEU A 282 2.37 11.63 -1.78
N HIS A 283 1.74 10.48 -2.07
CA HIS A 283 0.64 9.96 -1.26
C HIS A 283 1.10 9.60 0.15
N ALA A 284 2.21 8.86 0.25
CA ALA A 284 2.78 8.49 1.54
C ALA A 284 3.12 9.73 2.39
N ILE A 285 3.73 10.75 1.78
CA ILE A 285 4.07 12.02 2.45
C ILE A 285 2.80 12.77 2.89
N SER A 286 1.81 12.89 2.00
CA SER A 286 0.54 13.60 2.28
C SER A 286 -0.22 12.95 3.44
N VAL A 287 -0.36 11.63 3.43
CA VAL A 287 -1.08 10.91 4.50
C VAL A 287 -0.30 10.96 5.81
N MET A 288 1.03 10.86 5.77
CA MET A 288 1.86 11.01 6.97
C MET A 288 1.75 12.41 7.58
N LEU A 289 1.74 13.45 6.74
CA LEU A 289 1.50 14.82 7.21
C LEU A 289 0.15 14.93 7.92
N VAL A 290 -0.97 14.53 7.31
CA VAL A 290 -2.27 14.64 7.98
C VAL A 290 -2.37 13.75 9.22
N THR A 291 -1.74 12.55 9.20
CA THR A 291 -1.65 11.67 10.38
C THR A 291 -0.98 12.40 11.55
N SER A 292 0.14 13.07 11.30
CA SER A 292 0.87 13.81 12.33
C SER A 292 0.08 14.95 12.98
N LEU A 293 -0.88 15.54 12.26
CA LEU A 293 -1.73 16.61 12.78
C LEU A 293 -2.76 16.10 13.80
N HIS A 294 -3.03 14.80 13.80
CA HIS A 294 -3.90 14.13 14.77
C HIS A 294 -3.13 13.55 15.97
N MET A 295 -1.80 13.67 16.00
CA MET A 295 -0.95 13.09 17.04
C MET A 295 -0.59 14.12 18.13
N GLY A 296 -0.84 13.74 19.38
CA GLY A 296 -0.56 14.51 20.59
C GLY A 296 0.69 14.07 21.37
N GLY A 297 1.21 12.84 21.16
CA GLY A 297 2.42 12.39 21.86
C GLY A 297 2.85 10.95 21.59
N ASP A 298 3.68 10.40 22.48
CA ASP A 298 4.28 9.07 22.32
C ASP A 298 3.26 7.93 22.33
N HIS A 299 2.14 8.09 23.03
CA HIS A 299 1.05 7.11 22.99
C HIS A 299 0.52 6.94 21.56
N ASP A 300 0.19 8.04 20.89
CA ASP A 300 -0.32 8.03 19.51
C ASP A 300 0.70 7.44 18.53
N ARG A 301 1.99 7.68 18.77
CA ARG A 301 3.08 7.08 18.00
C ARG A 301 3.07 5.56 18.12
N GLN A 302 2.86 5.01 19.33
CA GLN A 302 2.75 3.56 19.51
C GLN A 302 1.47 3.00 18.88
N VAL A 303 0.35 3.72 18.97
CA VAL A 303 -0.91 3.35 18.31
C VAL A 303 -0.72 3.23 16.81
N VAL A 304 -0.08 4.23 16.19
CA VAL A 304 0.24 4.24 14.76
C VAL A 304 1.16 3.07 14.38
N LYS A 305 2.23 2.83 15.15
CA LYS A 305 3.16 1.71 14.90
C LYS A 305 2.47 0.35 15.01
N ASN A 306 1.62 0.17 16.01
CA ASN A 306 0.86 -1.06 16.21
C ASN A 306 -0.14 -1.29 15.07
N ALA A 307 -0.85 -0.26 14.61
CA ALA A 307 -1.71 -0.36 13.42
C ALA A 307 -0.91 -0.77 12.18
N CYS A 308 0.28 -0.20 11.98
CA CYS A 308 1.17 -0.62 10.89
C CYS A 308 1.56 -2.10 11.04
N ASN A 309 1.95 -2.54 12.25
CA ASN A 309 2.31 -3.94 12.51
C ASN A 309 1.16 -4.90 12.19
N MET A 310 -0.10 -4.55 12.50
CA MET A 310 -1.27 -5.38 12.13
C MET A 310 -1.32 -5.64 10.63
N LEU A 311 -1.12 -4.59 9.82
CA LEU A 311 -1.12 -4.69 8.37
C LEU A 311 0.08 -5.45 7.85
N MET A 312 1.25 -5.20 8.42
CA MET A 312 2.47 -5.91 8.01
C MET A 312 2.42 -7.40 8.36
N ALA A 313 1.80 -7.77 9.49
CA ALA A 313 1.56 -9.17 9.84
C ALA A 313 0.62 -9.84 8.81
N GLY A 314 -0.48 -9.17 8.44
CA GLY A 314 -1.35 -9.63 7.36
C GLY A 314 -0.61 -9.80 6.03
N ARG A 315 0.24 -8.83 5.67
CA ARG A 315 1.05 -8.87 4.44
C ARG A 315 2.09 -9.99 4.48
N THR A 316 2.79 -10.18 5.60
CA THR A 316 3.75 -11.28 5.78
C THR A 316 3.06 -12.62 5.61
N ALA A 317 1.91 -12.82 6.23
CA ALA A 317 1.13 -14.05 6.06
C ALA A 317 0.66 -14.25 4.62
N MET A 318 0.13 -13.20 3.97
CA MET A 318 -0.27 -13.23 2.56
C MET A 318 0.88 -13.64 1.66
N MET A 319 2.06 -13.04 1.83
CA MET A 319 3.22 -13.36 1.00
C MET A 319 3.74 -14.78 1.27
N GLY A 320 3.62 -15.29 2.50
CA GLY A 320 3.92 -16.67 2.84
C GLY A 320 2.94 -17.67 2.21
N GLY A 321 1.65 -17.34 2.20
CA GLY A 321 0.61 -18.11 1.49
C GLY A 321 0.87 -18.12 -0.02
N LEU A 322 1.10 -16.95 -0.61
CA LEU A 322 1.46 -16.82 -2.03
C LEU A 322 2.72 -17.61 -2.37
N TYR A 323 3.74 -17.62 -1.51
CA TYR A 323 4.94 -18.42 -1.73
C TYR A 323 4.61 -19.90 -1.85
N ARG A 324 3.85 -20.45 -0.90
CA ARG A 324 3.42 -21.85 -0.94
C ARG A 324 2.58 -22.16 -2.16
N THR A 325 1.65 -21.27 -2.53
CA THR A 325 0.76 -21.49 -3.67
C THR A 325 1.47 -21.36 -5.01
N VAL A 326 2.40 -20.41 -5.15
CA VAL A 326 3.09 -20.13 -6.41
C VAL A 326 4.25 -21.10 -6.63
N PHE A 327 5.03 -21.41 -5.59
CA PHE A 327 6.22 -22.25 -5.72
C PHE A 327 5.98 -23.72 -5.34
N GLU A 328 4.83 -24.05 -4.76
CA GLU A 328 4.46 -25.41 -4.33
C GLU A 328 5.46 -26.03 -3.32
N GLU A 329 6.06 -25.18 -2.50
CA GLU A 329 7.06 -25.54 -1.49
C GLU A 329 6.85 -24.75 -0.20
N ALA A 330 7.48 -25.19 0.88
CA ALA A 330 7.43 -24.48 2.16
C ALA A 330 8.06 -23.09 2.02
N CYS A 331 7.38 -22.06 2.52
CA CYS A 331 7.95 -20.72 2.59
C CYS A 331 9.01 -20.67 3.70
N PRO A 332 10.21 -20.13 3.44
CA PRO A 332 11.16 -19.82 4.50
C PRO A 332 10.55 -18.85 5.53
N ASP A 333 10.87 -19.06 6.80
CA ASP A 333 10.33 -18.26 7.89
C ASP A 333 10.81 -16.82 7.84
N VAL A 334 9.91 -15.88 8.12
CA VAL A 334 10.23 -14.47 8.33
C VAL A 334 10.20 -14.19 9.82
N VAL A 335 11.38 -14.06 10.42
CA VAL A 335 11.51 -13.79 11.86
C VAL A 335 11.20 -12.32 12.14
N LEU A 336 10.14 -12.06 12.89
CA LEU A 336 9.79 -10.72 13.35
C LEU A 336 10.53 -10.40 14.65
N ALA A 337 11.20 -9.25 14.68
CA ALA A 337 11.74 -8.71 15.93
C ALA A 337 10.59 -8.28 16.86
N PRO A 338 10.79 -8.26 18.19
CA PRO A 338 9.74 -7.92 19.15
C PRO A 338 8.95 -6.63 18.88
N PRO A 339 9.57 -5.51 18.39
CA PRO A 339 8.84 -4.29 18.07
C PRO A 339 7.81 -4.41 16.93
N TYR A 340 7.86 -5.48 16.14
CA TYR A 340 6.96 -5.74 15.02
C TYR A 340 5.85 -6.74 15.35
N GLY A 341 5.89 -7.32 16.55
CA GLY A 341 4.82 -8.19 17.04
C GLY A 341 3.50 -7.43 17.19
N VAL A 342 2.39 -8.14 16.97
CA VAL A 342 1.04 -7.64 17.19
C VAL A 342 0.50 -8.29 18.46
N SER A 343 0.21 -7.48 19.48
CA SER A 343 -0.32 -7.95 20.77
C SER A 343 -1.75 -7.48 21.05
N ASP A 344 -2.35 -6.75 20.12
CA ASP A 344 -3.68 -6.18 20.30
C ASP A 344 -4.77 -7.26 20.17
N PRO A 345 -5.52 -7.57 21.24
CA PRO A 345 -6.56 -8.59 21.17
C PRO A 345 -7.76 -8.16 20.30
N ARG A 346 -7.96 -6.85 20.06
CA ARG A 346 -9.08 -6.35 19.26
C ARG A 346 -9.02 -6.86 17.83
N ILE A 347 -7.83 -6.89 17.22
CA ILE A 347 -7.69 -7.35 15.83
C ILE A 347 -7.87 -8.86 15.68
N VAL A 348 -7.45 -9.64 16.68
CA VAL A 348 -7.69 -11.09 16.72
C VAL A 348 -9.19 -11.36 16.72
N GLN A 349 -9.92 -10.76 17.66
CA GLN A 349 -11.37 -10.97 17.78
C GLN A 349 -12.11 -10.49 16.54
N ALA A 350 -11.81 -9.28 16.06
CA ALA A 350 -12.46 -8.71 14.87
C ALA A 350 -12.18 -9.55 13.61
N LEU A 351 -10.99 -10.13 13.46
CA LEU A 351 -10.67 -11.02 12.34
C LEU A 351 -11.50 -12.31 12.38
N LEU A 352 -11.62 -12.95 13.56
CA LEU A 352 -12.42 -14.16 13.72
C LEU A 352 -13.91 -13.92 13.41
N GLU A 353 -14.45 -12.81 13.88
CA GLU A 353 -15.82 -12.39 13.58
C GLU A 353 -16.00 -12.10 12.09
N ALA A 354 -15.05 -11.38 11.47
CA ALA A 354 -15.10 -11.09 10.04
C ALA A 354 -15.06 -12.36 9.19
N ARG A 355 -14.19 -13.33 9.53
CA ARG A 355 -14.12 -14.64 8.86
C ARG A 355 -15.44 -15.40 8.93
N ALA A 356 -16.13 -15.37 10.05
CA ALA A 356 -17.42 -16.05 10.20
C ALA A 356 -18.53 -15.45 9.31
N SER A 357 -18.34 -14.21 8.82
CA SER A 357 -19.31 -13.48 8.01
C SER A 357 -19.05 -13.50 6.50
N ILE A 358 -17.94 -14.10 6.05
CA ILE A 358 -17.59 -14.14 4.63
C ILE A 358 -18.51 -15.07 3.81
N ALA A 359 -18.66 -14.76 2.53
CA ALA A 359 -19.23 -15.69 1.56
C ALA A 359 -18.22 -16.83 1.28
N PRO A 360 -18.52 -18.10 1.63
CA PRO A 360 -17.53 -19.19 1.59
C PRO A 360 -16.91 -19.44 0.22
N GLU A 361 -17.63 -19.17 -0.86
CA GLU A 361 -17.16 -19.32 -2.24
C GLU A 361 -16.06 -18.33 -2.63
N CYS A 362 -15.91 -17.22 -1.89
CA CYS A 362 -14.87 -16.23 -2.17
C CYS A 362 -13.48 -16.64 -1.66
N VAL A 363 -13.38 -17.72 -0.87
CA VAL A 363 -12.12 -18.19 -0.29
C VAL A 363 -11.96 -19.69 -0.52
N VAL A 364 -10.77 -20.11 -0.92
CA VAL A 364 -10.42 -21.53 -1.07
C VAL A 364 -10.62 -22.23 0.28
N GLY A 365 -11.54 -23.20 0.33
CA GLY A 365 -11.91 -23.86 1.59
C GLY A 365 -12.72 -22.99 2.55
N GLY A 366 -13.50 -22.03 2.04
CA GLY A 366 -14.15 -20.97 2.83
C GLY A 366 -14.92 -21.42 4.07
N ASN A 367 -15.59 -22.58 4.06
CA ASN A 367 -16.26 -23.12 5.25
C ASN A 367 -15.28 -23.47 6.37
N ALA A 368 -14.11 -24.03 6.05
CA ALA A 368 -13.08 -24.33 7.03
C ALA A 368 -12.38 -23.04 7.48
N TYR A 369 -12.09 -22.14 6.54
CA TYR A 369 -11.54 -20.82 6.82
C TYR A 369 -12.40 -20.00 7.80
N GLY A 370 -13.73 -19.94 7.57
CA GLY A 370 -14.67 -19.21 8.42
C GLY A 370 -14.78 -19.72 9.85
N ARG A 371 -14.32 -20.96 10.13
CA ARG A 371 -14.26 -21.56 11.47
C ARG A 371 -12.85 -21.58 12.06
N SER A 372 -11.84 -21.16 11.32
CA SER A 372 -10.44 -21.22 11.74
C SER A 372 -10.16 -20.20 12.83
N THR A 373 -9.51 -20.66 13.91
CA THR A 373 -9.03 -19.80 15.01
C THR A 373 -7.57 -19.38 14.86
N THR A 374 -6.85 -19.91 13.87
CA THR A 374 -5.44 -19.56 13.63
C THR A 374 -5.35 -18.17 13.02
N THR A 375 -4.54 -17.28 13.57
CA THR A 375 -4.41 -15.90 13.09
C THR A 375 -2.96 -15.57 12.70
N PRO A 376 -2.73 -14.57 11.82
CA PRO A 376 -1.37 -14.21 11.40
C PRO A 376 -0.59 -13.40 12.44
N PHE A 377 -1.11 -13.25 13.67
CA PHE A 377 -0.54 -12.41 14.72
C PHE A 377 0.28 -13.19 15.76
N THR A 378 0.22 -14.52 15.73
CA THR A 378 0.82 -15.42 16.72
C THR A 378 2.03 -16.17 16.21
#